data_AF-A0A094DF74-F1
#
_entry.id   AF-A0A094DF74-F1
#
_cell.length_a   1.000
_cell.length_b   1.000
_cell.length_c   1.000
_cell.angle_alpha   90.00
_cell.angle_beta   90.00
_cell.angle_gamma   90.00
#
_symmetry.space_group_name_H-M   'P 1'
#
loop_
_entity.id
_entity.type
_entity.pdbx_description
1 polymer ?
#
loop_
_entity_poly.entity_id
_entity_poly.type
_entity_poly.pdbx_seq_one_letter_code
_entity_poly.pdbx_strand_id
1 'polypeptide(L)'
;MRLPSLLALAISLPAATALIGHGVEMYNPTCAFACRAVIASAKLTCSGHEGHTTGMSHGATTTTTPECRAGDTAFLTTLAWCMDSMCAPFSIEAWRLEKYWEERTTGLLGVVPKWTYAKTLQEIVVLPEAEFDKNAVLNGTVVVPRISWDAQMNTLGNFEAMETNHSKYAICNTNRIHASRPPPVHDEPARQDQAVRCVSHRRRQVSHPAAALPPWERAYHRPQPVHLLPTLAQRRLRLRRLHL
;
A
#
# COMPACT_ATOMS: atom_id res chain seq x y z
N MET A 1 -5.59 -29.87 55.79
CA MET A 1 -5.80 -28.70 54.90
C MET A 1 -4.85 -28.83 53.73
N ARG A 2 -5.37 -29.09 52.51
CA ARG A 2 -4.59 -29.16 51.26
C ARG A 2 -5.18 -28.11 50.32
N LEU A 3 -4.41 -27.09 49.94
CA LEU A 3 -4.78 -26.18 48.86
C LEU A 3 -4.53 -26.90 47.52
N PRO A 4 -5.48 -26.89 46.56
CA PRO A 4 -5.18 -27.33 45.21
C PRO A 4 -4.52 -26.18 44.43
N SER A 5 -3.32 -26.44 43.91
CA SER A 5 -2.66 -25.61 42.90
C SER A 5 -3.54 -25.52 41.65
N LEU A 6 -3.96 -24.30 41.30
CA LEU A 6 -4.49 -23.98 39.98
C LEU A 6 -3.31 -23.85 39.01
N LEU A 7 -3.11 -24.86 38.17
CA LEU A 7 -2.22 -24.77 37.00
C LEU A 7 -2.86 -23.78 36.00
N ALA A 8 -2.25 -22.61 35.83
CA ALA A 8 -2.59 -21.70 34.74
C ALA A 8 -2.07 -22.30 33.43
N LEU A 9 -2.98 -22.80 32.59
CA LEU A 9 -2.65 -23.29 31.25
C LEU A 9 -2.44 -22.07 30.34
N ALA A 10 -1.18 -21.67 30.14
CA ALA A 10 -0.82 -20.66 29.17
C ALA A 10 -1.01 -21.23 27.75
N ILE A 11 -2.11 -20.89 27.10
CA ILE A 11 -2.33 -21.17 25.67
C ILE A 11 -1.44 -20.20 24.89
N SER A 12 -0.23 -20.63 24.55
CA SER A 12 0.60 -19.94 23.56
C SER A 12 0.00 -20.19 22.17
N LEU A 13 -0.88 -19.31 21.69
CA LEU A 13 -1.20 -19.30 20.26
C LEU A 13 0.09 -19.00 19.49
N PRO A 14 0.50 -19.84 18.53
CA PRO A 14 1.61 -19.48 17.66
C PRO A 14 1.23 -18.18 16.96
N ALA A 15 2.08 -17.15 17.10
CA ALA A 15 1.95 -15.94 16.31
C ALA A 15 1.98 -16.34 14.84
N ALA A 16 0.83 -16.26 14.16
CA ALA A 16 0.77 -16.48 12.73
C ALA A 16 1.67 -15.41 12.09
N THR A 17 2.84 -15.83 11.60
CA THR A 17 3.70 -14.99 10.79
C THR A 17 2.99 -14.77 9.47
N ALA A 18 2.31 -13.63 9.36
CA ALA A 18 1.57 -13.31 8.17
C ALA A 18 2.57 -12.85 7.09
N LEU A 19 2.52 -13.50 5.93
CA LEU A 19 3.41 -13.22 4.80
C LEU A 19 2.68 -12.37 3.76
N ILE A 20 3.41 -11.57 2.98
CA ILE A 20 2.81 -10.79 1.88
C ILE A 20 2.13 -11.75 0.90
N GLY A 21 0.88 -11.46 0.56
CA GLY A 21 0.04 -12.32 -0.27
C GLY A 21 -0.61 -13.50 0.47
N HIS A 22 -0.33 -13.67 1.76
CA HIS A 22 -0.94 -14.67 2.64
C HIS A 22 -1.47 -14.02 3.92
N GLY A 23 -2.54 -13.23 3.77
CA GLY A 23 -3.20 -12.53 4.88
C GLY A 23 -2.67 -11.12 5.16
N VAL A 24 -1.58 -10.71 4.51
CA VAL A 24 -1.06 -9.33 4.51
C VAL A 24 -0.92 -8.84 3.09
N GLU A 25 -1.38 -7.62 2.85
CA GLU A 25 -1.17 -6.88 1.61
C GLU A 25 -0.14 -5.78 1.87
N MET A 26 0.77 -5.56 0.92
CA MET A 26 1.88 -4.62 1.11
C MET A 26 1.51 -3.21 0.65
N TYR A 27 0.96 -3.08 -0.55
CA TYR A 27 0.64 -1.80 -1.19
C TYR A 27 -0.82 -1.75 -1.62
N ASN A 28 -1.75 -1.89 -0.66
CA ASN A 28 -3.18 -1.73 -0.89
C ASN A 28 -3.75 -0.44 -0.24
N PRO A 29 -4.37 0.49 -1.00
CA PRO A 29 -4.51 0.51 -2.46
C PRO A 29 -3.25 1.06 -3.14
N THR A 30 -2.79 0.38 -4.19
CA THR A 30 -1.51 0.69 -4.87
C THR A 30 -1.50 2.12 -5.43
N CYS A 31 -2.65 2.61 -5.91
CA CYS A 31 -2.83 3.97 -6.42
C CYS A 31 -2.44 5.06 -5.41
N ALA A 32 -2.78 4.86 -4.13
CA ALA A 32 -2.46 5.81 -3.08
C ALA A 32 -0.99 5.73 -2.67
N PHE A 33 -0.44 4.51 -2.58
CA PHE A 33 1.00 4.31 -2.38
C PHE A 33 1.83 4.95 -3.49
N ALA A 34 1.42 4.82 -4.75
CA ALA A 34 2.09 5.45 -5.88
C ALA A 34 2.08 6.98 -5.77
N CYS A 35 0.93 7.58 -5.42
CA CYS A 35 0.83 9.02 -5.17
C CYS A 35 1.84 9.48 -4.11
N ARG A 36 1.87 8.82 -2.95
CA ARG A 36 2.82 9.13 -1.88
C ARG A 36 4.27 8.92 -2.32
N ALA A 37 4.56 7.85 -3.06
CA ALA A 37 5.91 7.53 -3.51
C ALA A 37 6.48 8.60 -4.44
N VAL A 38 5.67 9.20 -5.32
CA VAL A 38 6.13 10.31 -6.18
C VAL A 38 6.55 11.53 -5.35
N ILE A 39 5.77 11.89 -4.33
CA ILE A 39 6.03 13.10 -3.52
C ILE A 39 6.82 12.82 -2.24
N ALA A 40 7.33 11.60 -2.04
CA ALA A 40 7.98 11.20 -0.79
C ALA A 40 9.21 12.05 -0.46
N SER A 41 9.91 12.49 -1.50
CA SER A 41 11.10 13.36 -1.44
C SER A 41 10.78 14.86 -1.62
N ALA A 42 9.50 15.26 -1.54
CA ALA A 42 9.13 16.66 -1.61
C ALA A 42 9.87 17.49 -0.54
N LYS A 43 10.49 18.59 -0.98
CA LYS A 43 11.09 19.58 -0.10
C LYS A 43 9.96 20.46 0.43
N LEU A 44 9.73 20.44 1.73
CA LEU A 44 8.75 21.26 2.42
C LEU A 44 9.45 22.42 3.12
N THR A 45 8.72 23.46 3.48
CA THR A 45 9.29 24.60 4.21
C THR A 45 9.85 24.19 5.58
N CYS A 46 9.24 23.17 6.21
CA CYS A 46 9.71 22.59 7.47
C CYS A 46 10.75 21.47 7.30
N SER A 47 11.20 21.19 6.08
CA SER A 47 12.24 20.17 5.87
C SER A 47 13.58 20.67 6.41
N GLY A 48 14.19 19.88 7.30
CA GLY A 48 15.50 20.19 7.87
C GLY A 48 16.66 19.80 6.95
N HIS A 49 17.84 20.35 7.23
CA HIS A 49 19.13 19.92 6.66
C HIS A 49 19.79 18.78 7.44
N GLU A 50 19.06 18.15 8.38
CA GLU A 50 19.62 17.21 9.34
C GLU A 50 19.79 15.83 8.69
N GLY A 51 21.00 15.58 8.18
CA GLY A 51 21.44 14.25 7.75
C GLY A 51 21.82 13.40 8.95
N HIS A 52 20.95 12.48 9.34
CA HIS A 52 21.36 11.30 10.10
C HIS A 52 21.42 10.10 9.17
N THR A 53 22.64 9.85 8.67
CA THR A 53 22.97 8.64 7.91
C THR A 53 23.12 7.47 8.89
N THR A 54 22.09 6.64 9.01
CA THR A 54 22.25 5.26 9.47
C THR A 54 21.67 4.32 8.41
N GLY A 55 22.55 3.80 7.56
CA GLY A 55 22.24 2.76 6.56
C GLY A 55 22.02 3.29 5.14
N MET A 56 22.90 2.86 4.22
CA MET A 56 22.86 3.02 2.76
C MET A 56 22.09 4.24 2.21
N SER A 57 22.73 5.40 2.07
CA SER A 57 22.11 6.54 1.38
C SER A 57 23.06 7.19 0.36
N HIS A 58 22.60 7.23 -0.89
CA HIS A 58 23.17 8.04 -1.96
C HIS A 58 22.79 9.52 -1.72
N GLY A 59 23.75 10.33 -1.24
CA GLY A 59 23.68 11.79 -1.23
C GLY A 59 22.97 12.43 -0.02
N ALA A 60 23.47 13.59 0.41
CA ALA A 60 22.83 14.42 1.43
C ALA A 60 21.45 14.87 0.94
N THR A 61 20.40 14.29 1.52
CA THR A 61 19.02 14.63 1.20
C THR A 61 18.45 15.49 2.33
N THR A 62 17.82 16.60 1.97
CA THR A 62 16.92 17.33 2.85
C THR A 62 15.90 16.32 3.40
N THR A 63 15.90 16.08 4.71
CA THR A 63 15.05 15.06 5.31
C THR A 63 13.79 15.70 5.88
N THR A 64 12.65 15.35 5.30
CA THR A 64 11.33 15.78 5.78
C THR A 64 10.84 14.80 6.84
N THR A 65 10.66 15.26 8.08
CA THR A 65 10.17 14.41 9.18
C THR A 65 8.70 14.05 9.01
N PRO A 66 8.21 12.96 9.64
CA PRO A 66 6.79 12.62 9.66
C PRO A 66 5.90 13.75 10.21
N GLU A 67 6.34 14.45 11.25
CA GLU A 67 5.61 15.56 11.89
C GLU A 67 5.49 16.76 10.93
N CYS A 68 6.55 17.04 10.18
CA CYS A 68 6.54 18.07 9.14
C CYS A 68 5.51 17.71 8.05
N ARG A 69 5.49 16.47 7.55
CA ARG A 69 4.46 16.01 6.60
C ARG A 69 3.04 16.07 7.17
N ALA A 70 2.88 15.75 8.46
CA ALA A 70 1.59 15.74 9.13
C ALA A 70 0.98 17.15 9.27
N GLY A 71 1.84 18.16 9.43
CA GLY A 71 1.45 19.56 9.59
C GLY A 71 1.39 20.37 8.30
N ASP A 72 2.05 19.92 7.23
CA ASP A 72 2.23 20.72 6.01
C ASP A 72 0.99 20.68 5.08
N THR A 73 0.40 21.85 4.83
CA THR A 73 -0.81 21.96 3.99
C THR A 73 -0.54 21.56 2.53
N ALA A 74 0.60 21.96 1.96
CA ALA A 74 0.90 21.76 0.56
C ALA A 74 1.12 20.27 0.25
N PHE A 75 1.83 19.57 1.14
CA PHE A 75 2.02 18.13 1.09
C PHE A 75 0.69 17.38 1.18
N LEU A 76 -0.13 17.67 2.20
CA LEU A 76 -1.40 16.97 2.40
C LEU A 76 -2.37 17.21 1.24
N THR A 77 -2.58 18.46 0.83
CA THR A 77 -3.50 18.75 -0.28
C THR A 77 -3.02 18.16 -1.61
N THR A 78 -1.71 18.14 -1.87
CA THR A 78 -1.13 17.48 -3.06
C THR A 78 -1.36 15.97 -3.04
N LEU A 79 -1.11 15.32 -1.90
CA LEU A 79 -1.36 13.88 -1.76
C LEU A 79 -2.84 13.55 -1.94
N ALA A 80 -3.72 14.30 -1.28
CA ALA A 80 -5.16 14.08 -1.34
C ALA A 80 -5.68 14.27 -2.78
N TRP A 81 -5.21 15.31 -3.47
CA TRP A 81 -5.54 15.57 -4.86
C TRP A 81 -5.11 14.42 -5.79
N CYS A 82 -3.88 13.94 -5.62
CA CYS A 82 -3.39 12.79 -6.37
C CYS A 82 -4.26 11.55 -6.11
N MET A 83 -4.56 11.22 -4.84
CA MET A 83 -5.41 10.08 -4.51
C MET A 83 -6.81 10.21 -5.13
N ASP A 84 -7.47 11.37 -5.00
CA ASP A 84 -8.82 11.57 -5.54
C ASP A 84 -8.86 11.43 -7.07
N SER A 85 -7.84 11.94 -7.76
CA SER A 85 -7.77 11.88 -9.23
C SER A 85 -7.31 10.51 -9.74
N MET A 86 -6.23 9.97 -9.21
CA MET A 86 -5.57 8.77 -9.72
C MET A 86 -6.19 7.47 -9.21
N CYS A 87 -6.83 7.47 -8.03
CA CYS A 87 -7.53 6.28 -7.52
C CYS A 87 -8.98 6.15 -8.03
N ALA A 88 -9.58 7.21 -8.58
CA ALA A 88 -10.98 7.19 -9.03
C ALA A 88 -11.34 6.03 -9.99
N PRO A 89 -10.47 5.65 -10.98
CA PRO A 89 -10.71 4.51 -11.86
C PRO A 89 -10.90 3.16 -11.17
N PHE A 90 -10.31 2.99 -9.99
CA PHE A 90 -10.20 1.71 -9.30
C PHE A 90 -11.38 1.44 -8.37
N SER A 91 -12.30 2.41 -8.23
CA SER A 91 -13.50 2.28 -7.38
C SER A 91 -13.18 1.83 -5.95
N ILE A 92 -12.07 2.33 -5.39
CA ILE A 92 -11.66 2.05 -4.02
C ILE A 92 -12.69 2.64 -3.05
N GLU A 93 -13.11 1.86 -2.07
CA GLU A 93 -14.05 2.30 -1.05
C GLU A 93 -13.45 3.43 -0.20
N ALA A 94 -14.23 4.45 0.12
CA ALA A 94 -13.74 5.63 0.83
C ALA A 94 -13.06 5.30 2.17
N TRP A 95 -13.59 4.33 2.92
CA TRP A 95 -13.00 3.89 4.19
C TRP A 95 -11.58 3.32 4.03
N ARG A 96 -11.24 2.71 2.89
CA ARG A 96 -9.88 2.22 2.62
C ARG A 96 -8.92 3.37 2.36
N LEU A 97 -9.37 4.43 1.70
CA LEU A 97 -8.57 5.63 1.46
C LEU A 97 -8.33 6.39 2.78
N GLU A 98 -9.33 6.49 3.66
CA GLU A 98 -9.16 7.07 5.01
C GLU A 98 -8.20 6.23 5.85
N LYS A 99 -8.34 4.90 5.85
CA LYS A 99 -7.40 4.02 6.56
C LYS A 99 -5.97 4.20 6.05
N TYR A 100 -5.78 4.21 4.73
CA TYR A 100 -4.47 4.50 4.13
C TYR A 100 -3.94 5.87 4.58
N TRP A 101 -4.80 6.88 4.58
CA TRP A 101 -4.44 8.25 4.93
C TRP A 101 -3.89 8.35 6.36
N GLU A 102 -4.56 7.74 7.32
CA GLU A 102 -4.12 7.73 8.72
C GLU A 102 -2.80 6.96 8.91
N GLU A 103 -2.65 5.82 8.24
CA GLU A 103 -1.52 4.92 8.48
C GLU A 103 -0.26 5.30 7.68
N ARG A 104 -0.40 5.90 6.49
CA ARG A 104 0.69 5.93 5.50
C ARG A 104 1.13 7.33 5.08
N THR A 105 0.27 8.35 5.19
CA THR A 105 0.55 9.70 4.67
C THR A 105 1.90 10.27 5.15
N THR A 106 2.18 10.17 6.45
CA THR A 106 3.37 10.76 7.09
C THR A 106 4.63 9.90 6.93
N GLY A 107 4.44 8.61 6.63
CA GLY A 107 5.51 7.61 6.58
C GLY A 107 5.87 6.97 7.91
N LEU A 108 5.22 7.36 9.01
CA LEU A 108 5.42 6.74 10.33
C LEU A 108 4.06 6.46 10.97
N LEU A 109 3.84 5.20 11.35
CA LEU A 109 2.63 4.80 12.06
C LEU A 109 2.54 5.55 13.40
N GLY A 110 1.34 6.07 13.71
CA GLY A 110 1.07 6.83 14.92
C GLY A 110 1.26 8.35 14.78
N VAL A 111 1.94 8.83 13.72
CA VAL A 111 1.97 10.25 13.37
C VAL A 111 0.87 10.52 12.35
N VAL A 112 -0.25 11.06 12.81
CA VAL A 112 -1.46 11.26 12.01
C VAL A 112 -1.46 12.66 11.39
N PRO A 113 -1.87 12.82 10.11
CA PRO A 113 -2.07 14.14 9.50
C PRO A 113 -3.02 15.03 10.30
N LYS A 114 -2.81 16.35 10.27
CA LYS A 114 -3.68 17.33 10.96
C LYS A 114 -5.15 17.31 10.51
N TRP A 115 -5.43 16.73 9.34
CA TRP A 115 -6.77 16.58 8.77
C TRP A 115 -6.97 15.15 8.26
N THR A 116 -8.22 14.67 8.31
CA THR A 116 -8.61 13.43 7.61
C THR A 116 -8.52 13.60 6.09
N TYR A 117 -8.60 12.51 5.33
CA TYR A 117 -8.54 12.60 3.87
C TYR A 117 -9.73 13.41 3.34
N ALA A 118 -10.94 13.11 3.78
CA ALA A 118 -12.15 13.85 3.41
C ALA A 118 -12.07 15.34 3.76
N LYS A 119 -11.53 15.68 4.95
CA LYS A 119 -11.35 17.08 5.33
C LYS A 119 -10.30 17.76 4.45
N THR A 120 -9.18 17.09 4.17
CA THR A 120 -8.12 17.63 3.30
C THR A 120 -8.65 17.94 1.90
N LEU A 121 -9.52 17.10 1.33
CA LEU A 121 -10.16 17.40 0.04
C LEU A 121 -11.05 18.63 0.06
N GLN A 122 -11.67 18.96 1.21
CA GLN A 122 -12.48 20.17 1.35
C GLN A 122 -11.63 21.44 1.42
N GLU A 123 -10.38 21.34 1.88
CA GLU A 123 -9.42 22.45 1.90
C GLU A 123 -8.87 22.79 0.50
N ILE A 124 -9.07 21.92 -0.49
CA ILE A 124 -8.70 22.19 -1.88
C ILE A 124 -9.75 23.12 -2.51
N VAL A 125 -9.54 24.43 -2.31
CA VAL A 125 -10.45 25.46 -2.84
C VAL A 125 -10.15 25.79 -4.30
N VAL A 126 -8.87 25.74 -4.69
CA VAL A 126 -8.38 26.04 -6.04
C VAL A 126 -7.86 24.75 -6.68
N LEU A 127 -8.18 24.55 -7.96
CA LEU A 127 -7.66 23.42 -8.72
C LEU A 127 -6.16 23.60 -8.97
N PRO A 128 -5.33 22.58 -8.72
CA PRO A 128 -3.92 22.66 -9.04
C PRO A 128 -3.70 22.60 -10.55
N GLU A 129 -2.88 23.53 -11.06
CA GLU A 129 -2.48 23.59 -12.47
C GLU A 129 -1.00 23.28 -12.66
N ALA A 130 -0.17 23.66 -11.69
CA ALA A 130 1.26 23.37 -11.71
C ALA A 130 1.53 21.88 -11.43
N GLU A 131 2.46 21.29 -12.17
CA GLU A 131 2.93 19.94 -11.92
C GLU A 131 3.99 19.90 -10.80
N PHE A 132 4.06 18.76 -10.11
CA PHE A 132 5.04 18.51 -9.06
C PHE A 132 6.47 18.50 -9.63
N ASP A 133 7.30 19.42 -9.15
CA ASP A 133 8.75 19.42 -9.37
C ASP A 133 9.50 19.03 -8.09
N LYS A 134 10.18 17.89 -8.14
CA LYS A 134 10.99 17.37 -7.02
C LYS A 134 12.14 18.30 -6.61
N ASN A 135 12.56 19.22 -7.49
CA ASN A 135 13.68 20.13 -7.22
C ASN A 135 13.23 21.40 -6.50
N ALA A 136 11.97 21.79 -6.66
CA ALA A 136 11.36 22.95 -6.04
C ALA A 136 10.87 22.66 -4.61
N VAL A 137 10.66 23.73 -3.84
CA VAL A 137 9.97 23.66 -2.55
C VAL A 137 8.47 23.58 -2.83
N LEU A 138 7.80 22.59 -2.23
CA LEU A 138 6.36 22.42 -2.33
C LEU A 138 5.67 23.44 -1.41
N ASN A 139 5.12 24.49 -2.00
CA ASN A 139 4.48 25.60 -1.29
C ASN A 139 2.96 25.71 -1.54
N GLY A 140 2.41 24.84 -2.39
CA GLY A 140 0.98 24.78 -2.70
C GLY A 140 0.57 23.41 -3.22
N THR A 141 -0.73 23.24 -3.48
CA THR A 141 -1.26 22.03 -4.10
C THR A 141 -0.78 21.95 -5.55
N VAL A 142 -0.22 20.81 -5.96
CA VAL A 142 0.26 20.57 -7.33
C VAL A 142 -0.32 19.28 -7.90
N VAL A 143 -0.26 19.14 -9.22
CA VAL A 143 -0.64 17.93 -9.95
C VAL A 143 0.55 16.96 -9.94
N VAL A 144 0.32 15.71 -9.53
CA VAL A 144 1.35 14.67 -9.67
C VAL A 144 1.42 14.24 -11.15
N PRO A 145 2.62 14.30 -11.79
CA PRO A 145 2.77 13.90 -13.18
C PRO A 145 2.36 12.45 -13.39
N ARG A 146 1.50 12.22 -14.39
CA ARG A 146 0.96 10.90 -14.68
C ARG A 146 2.05 9.86 -14.92
N ILE A 147 3.11 10.23 -15.64
CA ILE A 147 4.22 9.32 -15.95
C ILE A 147 4.99 8.88 -14.70
N SER A 148 5.16 9.77 -13.72
CA SER A 148 5.80 9.44 -12.44
C SER A 148 4.90 8.54 -11.59
N TRP A 149 3.60 8.80 -11.60
CA TRP A 149 2.63 7.95 -10.92
C TRP A 149 2.55 6.56 -11.57
N ASP A 150 2.50 6.45 -12.90
CA ASP A 150 2.50 5.18 -13.63
C ASP A 150 3.74 4.35 -13.32
N ALA A 151 4.92 4.99 -13.31
CA ALA A 151 6.16 4.33 -12.92
C ALA A 151 6.06 3.75 -11.50
N GLN A 152 5.60 4.53 -10.52
CA GLN A 152 5.45 4.05 -9.15
C GLN A 152 4.36 3.00 -9.00
N MET A 153 3.24 3.13 -9.70
CA MET A 153 2.17 2.13 -9.74
C MET A 153 2.70 0.77 -10.19
N ASN A 154 3.43 0.76 -11.31
CA ASN A 154 4.01 -0.45 -11.86
C ASN A 154 5.07 -1.02 -10.92
N THR A 155 5.97 -0.20 -10.38
CA THR A 155 7.01 -0.66 -9.46
C THR A 155 6.41 -1.30 -8.21
N LEU A 156 5.48 -0.62 -7.54
CA LEU A 156 4.87 -1.09 -6.30
C LEU A 156 4.00 -2.34 -6.53
N GLY A 157 3.21 -2.33 -7.60
CA GLY A 157 2.40 -3.49 -7.99
C GLY A 157 3.25 -4.72 -8.31
N ASN A 158 4.40 -4.54 -8.98
CA ASN A 158 5.35 -5.62 -9.23
C ASN A 158 6.03 -6.11 -7.95
N PHE A 159 6.44 -5.22 -7.04
CA PHE A 159 7.02 -5.62 -5.76
C PHE A 159 6.05 -6.46 -4.94
N GLU A 160 4.79 -6.08 -4.82
CA GLU A 160 3.79 -6.89 -4.13
C GLU A 160 3.55 -8.25 -4.79
N ALA A 161 3.52 -8.30 -6.13
CA ALA A 161 3.40 -9.55 -6.87
C ALA A 161 4.62 -10.47 -6.66
N MET A 162 5.84 -9.90 -6.66
CA MET A 162 7.07 -10.65 -6.41
C MET A 162 7.10 -11.20 -4.99
N GLU A 163 6.77 -10.40 -3.98
CA GLU A 163 6.75 -10.85 -2.57
C GLU A 163 5.66 -11.88 -2.31
N THR A 164 4.50 -11.75 -2.97
CA THR A 164 3.43 -12.76 -2.93
C THR A 164 3.93 -14.09 -3.49
N ASN A 165 4.60 -14.07 -4.65
CA ASN A 165 5.14 -15.27 -5.26
C ASN A 165 6.28 -15.87 -4.42
N HIS A 166 7.16 -15.02 -3.89
CA HIS A 166 8.24 -15.45 -3.02
C HIS A 166 7.70 -16.20 -1.80
N SER A 167 6.72 -15.62 -1.11
CA SER A 167 6.05 -16.24 0.04
C SER A 167 5.40 -17.58 -0.33
N LYS A 168 4.70 -17.61 -1.47
CA LYS A 168 4.07 -18.83 -1.99
C LYS A 168 5.10 -19.94 -2.23
N TYR A 169 6.21 -19.65 -2.91
CA TYR A 169 7.23 -20.65 -3.21
C TYR A 169 7.99 -21.09 -1.94
N ALA A 170 8.21 -20.18 -0.99
CA ALA A 170 8.79 -20.53 0.31
C ALA A 170 7.92 -21.55 1.07
N ILE A 171 6.60 -21.35 1.11
CA ILE A 171 5.65 -22.31 1.70
C ILE A 171 5.64 -23.63 0.93
N CYS A 172 5.60 -23.58 -0.41
CA CYS A 172 5.59 -24.79 -1.24
C CYS A 172 6.86 -25.63 -1.05
N ASN A 173 8.03 -24.98 -0.92
CA ASN A 173 9.31 -25.65 -0.79
C ASN A 173 9.52 -26.25 0.61
N THR A 174 9.17 -25.51 1.67
CA THR A 174 9.25 -26.02 3.05
C THR A 174 8.37 -27.24 3.27
N ASN A 175 7.15 -27.24 2.72
CA ASN A 175 6.26 -28.40 2.80
C ASN A 175 6.83 -29.66 2.11
N ARG A 176 7.67 -29.50 1.07
CA ARG A 176 8.39 -30.63 0.47
C ARG A 176 9.47 -31.22 1.37
N ILE A 177 10.21 -30.38 2.10
CA ILE A 177 11.22 -30.81 3.07
C ILE A 177 10.58 -31.57 4.25
N HIS A 178 9.36 -31.19 4.64
CA HIS A 178 8.61 -31.90 5.66
C HIS A 178 8.01 -33.22 5.17
N ALA A 179 7.63 -33.32 3.90
CA ALA A 179 7.10 -34.55 3.29
C ALA A 179 8.18 -35.62 3.04
N SER A 180 9.46 -35.25 2.97
CA SER A 180 10.59 -36.20 2.88
C SER A 180 11.05 -36.75 4.24
N ARG A 181 10.43 -36.33 5.36
CA ARG A 181 10.57 -36.99 6.67
C ARG A 181 9.43 -38.02 6.82
N PRO A 182 9.69 -39.26 7.26
CA PRO A 182 8.64 -40.24 7.49
C PRO A 182 7.61 -39.69 8.49
N PRO A 183 6.30 -39.80 8.22
CA PRO A 183 5.28 -39.26 9.08
C PRO A 183 5.23 -40.01 10.43
N PRO A 184 4.96 -39.33 11.56
CA PRO A 184 4.41 -39.98 12.74
C PRO A 184 3.02 -40.53 12.40
N VAL A 185 2.70 -41.71 12.91
CA VAL A 185 1.63 -42.63 12.48
C VAL A 185 0.18 -42.08 12.58
N HIS A 186 -0.05 -40.82 13.00
CA HIS A 186 -1.39 -40.36 13.38
C HIS A 186 -1.98 -39.13 12.65
N ASP A 187 -1.27 -38.46 11.73
CA ASP A 187 -1.77 -37.18 11.14
C ASP A 187 -1.78 -37.16 9.58
N GLU A 188 -2.43 -38.13 8.96
CA GLU A 188 -2.50 -38.29 7.50
C GLU A 188 -3.45 -37.31 6.74
N PRO A 189 -4.65 -36.91 7.23
CA PRO A 189 -5.63 -36.27 6.35
C PRO A 189 -5.32 -34.81 5.97
N ALA A 190 -4.69 -34.02 6.84
CA ALA A 190 -4.48 -32.59 6.61
C ALA A 190 -3.29 -32.29 5.69
N ARG A 191 -2.34 -33.23 5.55
CA ARG A 191 -1.09 -33.04 4.79
C ARG A 191 -1.27 -33.21 3.28
N GLN A 192 -2.23 -34.04 2.86
CA GLN A 192 -2.47 -34.35 1.45
C GLN A 192 -3.11 -33.18 0.69
N ASP A 193 -4.01 -32.41 1.33
CA ASP A 193 -4.75 -31.35 0.65
C ASP A 193 -3.86 -30.14 0.27
N GLN A 194 -2.85 -29.81 1.09
CA GLN A 194 -1.85 -28.78 0.80
C GLN A 194 -0.81 -29.23 -0.24
N ALA A 195 -0.38 -30.50 -0.22
CA ALA A 195 0.54 -31.04 -1.21
C ALA A 195 -0.06 -31.08 -2.63
N VAL A 196 -1.35 -31.38 -2.75
CA VAL A 196 -2.09 -31.38 -4.03
C VAL A 196 -2.17 -29.97 -4.63
N ARG A 197 -2.33 -28.93 -3.80
CA ARG A 197 -2.28 -27.52 -4.27
C ARG A 197 -0.90 -27.12 -4.79
N CYS A 198 0.19 -27.57 -4.17
CA CYS A 198 1.55 -27.30 -4.63
C CYS A 198 1.91 -28.03 -5.94
N VAL A 199 1.44 -29.26 -6.13
CA VAL A 199 1.73 -30.08 -7.33
C VAL A 199 0.90 -29.64 -8.54
N SER A 200 -0.36 -29.22 -8.34
CA SER A 200 -1.22 -28.73 -9.43
C SER A 200 -0.68 -27.46 -10.11
N HIS A 201 0.06 -26.61 -9.38
CA HIS A 201 0.74 -25.43 -9.93
C HIS A 201 1.87 -25.77 -10.92
N ARG A 202 2.57 -26.90 -10.71
CA ARG A 202 3.66 -27.35 -11.59
C ARG A 202 3.13 -27.82 -12.95
N ARG A 203 1.96 -28.48 -12.99
CA ARG A 203 1.33 -28.90 -14.27
C ARG A 203 0.76 -27.73 -15.07
N ARG A 204 0.24 -26.69 -14.39
CA ARG A 204 -0.19 -25.47 -15.10
C ARG A 204 0.97 -24.70 -15.71
N GLN A 205 2.16 -24.65 -15.09
CA GLN A 205 3.32 -23.93 -15.67
C GLN A 205 3.76 -24.44 -17.05
N VAL A 206 3.58 -25.74 -17.34
CA VAL A 206 3.90 -26.31 -18.67
C VAL A 206 2.85 -25.91 -19.73
N SER A 207 1.73 -25.31 -19.32
CA SER A 207 0.56 -25.05 -20.15
C SER A 207 -0.08 -23.67 -19.92
N HIS A 208 0.67 -22.63 -19.52
CA HIS A 208 0.10 -21.29 -19.35
C HIS A 208 -0.32 -20.68 -20.71
N PRO A 209 -1.61 -20.39 -20.96
CA PRO A 209 -1.95 -19.15 -21.65
C PRO A 209 -1.51 -17.99 -20.74
N ALA A 210 -1.17 -16.84 -21.34
CA ALA A 210 -0.71 -15.62 -20.65
C ALA A 210 -1.35 -15.46 -19.26
N ALA A 211 -0.51 -15.38 -18.22
CA ALA A 211 -0.96 -15.19 -16.85
C ALA A 211 -1.95 -14.02 -16.81
N ALA A 212 -3.15 -14.25 -16.28
CA ALA A 212 -4.14 -13.19 -16.13
C ALA A 212 -3.50 -12.03 -15.37
N LEU A 213 -3.51 -10.83 -15.98
CA LEU A 213 -2.89 -9.64 -15.40
C LEU A 213 -3.38 -9.46 -13.95
N PRO A 214 -2.48 -9.10 -13.00
CA PRO A 214 -2.87 -8.82 -11.62
C PRO A 214 -4.03 -7.81 -11.58
N PRO A 215 -4.91 -7.87 -10.57
CA PRO A 215 -6.12 -7.05 -10.51
C PRO A 215 -5.86 -5.54 -10.70
N TRP A 216 -4.74 -5.02 -10.18
CA TRP A 216 -4.36 -3.62 -10.34
C TRP A 216 -4.02 -3.27 -11.80
N GLU A 217 -3.37 -4.18 -12.54
CA GLU A 217 -2.99 -3.99 -13.94
C GLU A 217 -4.22 -4.11 -14.88
N ARG A 218 -5.18 -4.99 -14.55
CA ARG A 218 -6.49 -5.03 -15.24
C ARG A 218 -7.28 -3.74 -15.09
N ALA A 219 -7.27 -3.14 -13.90
CA ALA A 219 -7.95 -1.87 -13.65
C ALA A 219 -7.20 -0.69 -14.29
N TYR A 220 -5.86 -0.75 -14.33
CA TYR A 220 -4.99 0.23 -14.99
C TYR A 220 -5.23 0.33 -16.50
N HIS A 221 -5.37 -0.81 -17.19
CA HIS A 221 -5.61 -0.85 -18.63
C HIS A 221 -7.07 -0.59 -19.05
N ARG A 222 -7.97 -0.29 -18.10
CA ARG A 222 -9.35 0.10 -18.45
C ARG A 222 -9.31 1.48 -19.14
N PRO A 223 -9.87 1.62 -20.37
CA PRO A 223 -9.90 2.90 -21.07
C PRO A 223 -10.53 3.99 -20.20
N GLN A 224 -9.77 5.05 -19.93
CA GLN A 224 -10.32 6.24 -19.28
C GLN A 224 -10.95 7.13 -20.35
N PRO A 225 -12.20 7.60 -20.18
CA PRO A 225 -12.68 8.72 -20.97
C PRO A 225 -11.81 9.94 -20.64
N VAL A 226 -11.03 10.40 -21.61
CA VAL A 226 -10.01 11.48 -21.49
C VAL A 226 -10.63 12.86 -21.15
N HIS A 227 -11.96 12.93 -20.98
CA HIS A 227 -12.72 14.18 -20.92
C HIS A 227 -13.37 14.52 -19.57
N LEU A 228 -13.10 13.81 -18.48
CA LEU A 228 -13.83 14.04 -17.22
C LEU A 228 -12.89 14.06 -16.01
N LEU A 229 -12.03 15.08 -15.93
CA LEU A 229 -11.67 15.59 -14.61
C LEU A 229 -12.93 16.31 -14.09
N PRO A 230 -13.59 15.80 -13.03
CA PRO A 230 -14.78 16.45 -12.52
C PRO A 230 -14.43 17.85 -12.02
N THR A 231 -15.26 18.84 -12.40
CA THR A 231 -15.16 20.22 -11.91
C THR A 231 -15.20 20.26 -10.38
N LEU A 232 -14.69 21.33 -9.76
CA LEU A 232 -14.79 21.54 -8.30
C LEU A 232 -16.22 21.32 -7.78
N ALA A 233 -17.23 21.74 -8.54
CA ALA A 233 -18.64 21.54 -8.21
C ALA A 233 -19.05 20.05 -8.21
N GLN A 234 -18.64 19.30 -9.24
CA GLN A 234 -18.91 17.85 -9.33
C GLN A 234 -18.18 17.07 -8.23
N ARG A 235 -16.96 17.49 -7.85
CA ARG A 235 -16.21 16.89 -6.72
C ARG A 235 -16.87 17.16 -5.38
N ARG A 236 -17.30 18.40 -5.11
CA ARG A 236 -18.05 18.75 -3.89
C ARG A 236 -19.35 17.95 -3.74
N LEU A 237 -20.05 17.69 -4.84
CA LEU A 237 -21.24 16.82 -4.87
C LEU A 237 -20.90 15.35 -4.58
N ARG A 238 -19.77 14.85 -5.09
CA ARG A 238 -19.30 13.47 -4.84
C ARG A 238 -18.91 13.26 -3.39
N LEU A 239 -18.20 14.23 -2.79
CA LEU A 239 -17.83 14.20 -1.37
C LEU A 239 -19.06 14.25 -0.45
N ARG A 240 -20.08 15.03 -0.80
CA ARG A 240 -21.36 15.04 -0.05
C ARG A 240 -22.11 13.70 -0.11
N ARG A 241 -21.99 12.95 -1.21
CA ARG A 241 -22.60 11.61 -1.34
C ARG A 241 -21.84 10.50 -0.62
N LEU A 242 -20.56 10.71 -0.27
CA LEU A 242 -19.77 9.78 0.53
C LEU A 242 -20.01 9.93 2.06
N HIS A 243 -20.88 10.88 2.46
CA HIS A 243 -21.23 11.15 3.85
C HIS A 243 -22.72 10.91 4.16
N LEU A 244 -23.44 10.27 3.24
CA LEU A 244 -24.79 9.70 3.40
C LEU A 244 -24.69 8.18 3.21
#